data_AF-A0A530BWT7-F1
#
_entry.id   AF-A0A530BWT7-F1
#
_cell.length_a   1.000
_cell.length_b   1.000
_cell.length_c   1.000
_cell.angle_alpha   90.00
_cell.angle_beta   90.00
_cell.angle_gamma   90.00
#
_symmetry.space_group_name_H-M   'P 1'
#
loop_
_entity.id
_entity.type
_entity.pdbx_description
1 polymer ?
#
loop_
_entity_poly.entity_id
_entity_poly.type
_entity_poly.pdbx_seq_one_letter_code
_entity_poly.pdbx_strand_id
1 'polypeptide(L)'
;MPELEQALAEVAAEMAERTDRGKVATYIPQLGKVDPKRFGMAAVTNDGRVILAGDADQPFSIQSVSKVFTLTLALGKVGDALWQ
;
A
#
# COMPACT_ATOMS: atom_id res chain seq x y z
N MET A 1 -8.47 -15.15 12.21
CA MET A 1 -8.68 -14.02 13.13
C MET A 1 -9.89 -13.24 12.63
N PRO A 2 -11.10 -13.66 13.01
CA PRO A 2 -12.34 -13.09 12.48
C PRO A 2 -12.44 -11.58 12.70
N GLU A 3 -11.92 -11.10 13.83
CA GLU A 3 -11.89 -9.67 14.18
C GLU A 3 -11.07 -8.82 13.19
N LEU A 4 -9.93 -9.32 12.72
CA LEU A 4 -9.10 -8.61 11.75
C LEU A 4 -9.74 -8.59 10.36
N GLU A 5 -10.36 -9.70 9.95
CA GLU A 5 -11.11 -9.78 8.69
C GLU A 5 -12.30 -8.84 8.69
N GLN A 6 -13.04 -8.82 9.80
CA GLN A 6 -14.15 -7.91 10.02
C GLN A 6 -13.70 -6.45 10.01
N ALA A 7 -12.63 -6.10 10.73
CA ALA A 7 -12.11 -4.74 10.76
C ALA A 7 -11.69 -4.24 9.36
N LEU A 8 -11.01 -5.09 8.58
CA LEU A 8 -10.62 -4.74 7.21
C LEU A 8 -11.85 -4.53 6.31
N ALA A 9 -12.87 -5.38 6.44
CA ALA A 9 -14.11 -5.26 5.68
C ALA A 9 -14.90 -3.99 6.06
N GLU A 10 -15.00 -3.67 7.35
CA GLU A 10 -15.70 -2.48 7.85
C GLU A 10 -15.03 -1.19 7.35
N VAL A 11 -13.70 -1.10 7.42
CA VAL A 11 -12.96 0.06 6.90
C VAL A 11 -13.12 0.18 5.38
N ALA A 12 -13.06 -0.93 4.64
CA ALA A 12 -13.26 -0.89 3.19
C ALA A 12 -14.68 -0.40 2.82
N ALA A 13 -15.70 -0.86 3.55
CA ALA A 13 -17.08 -0.42 3.39
C ALA A 13 -17.26 1.06 3.74
N GLU A 14 -16.70 1.53 4.86
CA GLU A 14 -16.74 2.95 5.22
C GLU A 14 -16.08 3.79 4.13
N MET A 15 -14.87 3.40 3.70
CA MET A 15 -14.14 4.15 2.69
C MET A 15 -14.91 4.24 1.38
N ALA A 16 -15.60 3.18 0.94
CA ALA A 16 -16.42 3.21 -0.28
C ALA A 16 -17.43 4.38 -0.33
N GLU A 17 -17.95 4.81 0.83
CA GLU A 17 -18.90 5.92 0.96
C GLU A 17 -18.23 7.29 1.16
N ARG A 18 -16.93 7.33 1.49
CA ARG A 18 -16.19 8.58 1.74
C ARG A 18 -15.91 9.34 0.44
N THR A 19 -16.30 10.62 0.42
CA THR A 19 -16.10 11.54 -0.72
C THR A 19 -14.90 12.47 -0.55
N ASP A 20 -14.36 12.59 0.65
CA ASP A 20 -13.26 13.46 1.06
C ASP A 20 -11.87 12.84 0.80
N ARG A 21 -11.59 12.48 -0.47
CA ARG A 21 -10.43 11.65 -0.88
C ARG A 21 -9.15 12.42 -1.22
N GLY A 22 -9.09 13.73 -0.97
CA GLY A 22 -7.94 14.56 -1.37
C GLY A 22 -7.79 14.69 -2.90
N LYS A 23 -6.56 14.85 -3.41
CA LYS A 23 -6.28 15.01 -4.85
C LYS A 23 -5.23 14.00 -5.32
N VAL A 24 -5.50 13.36 -6.46
CA VAL A 24 -4.55 12.48 -7.14
C VAL A 24 -3.36 13.29 -7.65
N ALA A 25 -2.15 12.75 -7.52
CA ALA A 25 -0.95 13.37 -8.05
C ALA A 25 -0.95 13.39 -9.58
N THR A 26 -0.65 14.53 -10.19
CA THR A 26 -0.72 14.72 -11.65
C THR A 26 0.60 15.16 -12.29
N TYR A 27 1.66 15.38 -11.49
CA TYR A 27 2.97 15.79 -12.01
C TYR A 27 3.64 14.70 -12.88
N ILE A 28 3.21 13.44 -12.75
CA ILE A 28 3.51 12.35 -13.68
C ILE A 28 2.22 11.96 -14.40
N PRO A 29 2.16 11.99 -15.74
CA PRO A 29 0.93 11.75 -16.51
C PRO A 29 0.22 10.43 -16.20
N GLN A 30 0.97 9.38 -15.87
CA GLN A 30 0.44 8.06 -15.54
C GLN A 30 -0.28 8.06 -14.19
N LEU A 31 0.16 8.87 -13.22
CA LEU A 31 -0.47 8.97 -11.91
C LEU A 31 -1.84 9.66 -12.00
N GLY A 32 -1.96 10.69 -12.84
CA GLY A 32 -3.21 11.43 -13.04
C GLY A 32 -4.35 10.61 -13.67
N LYS A 33 -4.09 9.38 -14.11
CA LYS A 33 -5.10 8.46 -14.69
C LYS A 33 -5.75 7.56 -13.66
N VAL A 34 -5.30 7.59 -12.40
CA VAL A 34 -5.83 6.72 -11.34
C VAL A 34 -7.16 7.27 -10.83
N ASP A 35 -8.15 6.39 -10.67
CA ASP A 35 -9.43 6.74 -10.08
C ASP A 35 -9.27 7.07 -8.57
N PRO A 36 -9.62 8.29 -8.12
CA PRO A 36 -9.52 8.70 -6.71
C PRO A 36 -10.39 7.88 -5.75
N LYS A 37 -11.38 7.13 -6.25
CA LYS A 37 -12.24 6.29 -5.42
C LYS A 37 -11.61 4.96 -5.03
N ARG A 38 -10.58 4.52 -5.77
CA ARG A 38 -9.90 3.24 -5.51
C ARG A 38 -9.37 3.18 -4.09
N PHE A 39 -9.59 2.05 -3.44
CA PHE A 39 -9.14 1.80 -2.08
C PHE A 39 -8.98 0.30 -1.88
N GLY A 40 -7.81 -0.13 -1.41
CA GLY A 40 -7.51 -1.53 -1.17
C GLY A 40 -6.62 -1.68 0.06
N MET A 41 -6.81 -2.78 0.78
CA MET A 41 -6.02 -3.14 1.96
C MET A 41 -5.66 -4.62 1.93
N ALA A 42 -4.46 -4.93 2.41
CA ALA A 42 -3.99 -6.28 2.63
C ALA A 42 -3.31 -6.37 4.00
N ALA A 43 -3.65 -7.41 4.76
CA ALA A 43 -2.94 -7.77 5.98
C ALA A 43 -2.34 -9.17 5.81
N VAL A 44 -1.04 -9.29 6.09
CA VAL A 44 -0.32 -10.56 6.09
C VAL A 44 0.17 -10.84 7.50
N THR A 45 -0.23 -11.97 8.05
CA THR A 45 0.05 -12.37 9.42
C THR A 45 1.35 -13.18 9.49
N ASN A 46 1.90 -13.35 10.69
CA ASN A 46 3.16 -14.08 10.90
C ASN A 46 3.09 -15.57 10.53
N ASP A 47 1.89 -16.16 10.51
CA ASP A 47 1.60 -17.52 10.03
C ASP A 47 1.30 -17.57 8.51
N GLY A 48 1.43 -16.43 7.81
CA GLY A 48 1.30 -16.35 6.36
C GLY A 48 -0.13 -16.25 5.83
N ARG A 49 -1.15 -16.12 6.71
CA ARG A 49 -2.52 -15.84 6.25
C ARG A 49 -2.57 -14.45 5.62
N VAL A 50 -3.25 -14.37 4.48
CA VAL A 50 -3.49 -13.13 3.76
C VAL A 50 -4.98 -12.78 3.86
N ILE A 51 -5.26 -11.56 4.30
CA ILE A 51 -6.61 -10.99 4.39
C ILE A 51 -6.64 -9.78 3.49
N LEU A 52 -7.62 -9.72 2.59
CA LEU A 52 -7.76 -8.68 1.58
C LEU A 52 -9.12 -7.98 1.74
N ALA A 53 -9.17 -6.68 1.46
CA ALA A 53 -10.41 -5.92 1.36
C ALA A 53 -10.29 -4.79 0.32
N GLY A 54 -11.39 -4.47 -0.37
CA GLY A 54 -11.39 -3.47 -1.45
C GLY A 54 -10.58 -3.92 -2.68
N ASP A 55 -9.97 -2.97 -3.38
CA ASP A 55 -9.19 -3.17 -4.61
C ASP A 55 -7.77 -3.71 -4.34
N ALA A 56 -7.59 -4.61 -3.36
CA ALA A 56 -6.28 -5.03 -2.86
C ALA A 56 -5.37 -5.69 -3.91
N ASP A 57 -5.96 -6.32 -4.94
CA ASP A 57 -5.24 -6.98 -6.04
C ASP A 57 -4.89 -6.04 -7.20
N GLN A 58 -5.32 -4.77 -7.16
CA GLN A 58 -5.06 -3.81 -8.22
C GLN A 58 -3.58 -3.38 -8.22
N PRO A 59 -2.81 -3.64 -9.30
CA PRO A 59 -1.42 -3.21 -9.35
C PRO A 59 -1.29 -1.68 -9.39
N PHE A 60 -0.28 -1.16 -8.71
CA PHE A 60 0.12 0.24 -8.73
C PHE A 60 1.65 0.40 -8.62
N SER A 61 2.18 1.56 -8.99
CA SER A 61 3.62 1.85 -8.85
C SER A 61 3.98 2.02 -7.37
N ILE A 62 5.00 1.30 -6.90
CA ILE A 62 5.46 1.36 -5.51
C ILE A 62 6.08 2.72 -5.12
N GLN A 63 6.50 3.53 -6.10
CA GLN A 63 7.03 4.88 -5.86
C GLN A 63 8.08 4.91 -4.73
N SER A 64 7.96 5.83 -3.76
CA SER A 64 8.93 5.95 -2.65
C SER A 64 8.99 4.73 -1.73
N VAL A 65 8.01 3.82 -1.76
CA VAL A 65 8.09 2.54 -1.02
C VAL A 65 9.30 1.73 -1.48
N SER A 66 9.72 1.87 -2.75
CA SER A 66 10.95 1.25 -3.29
C SER A 66 12.21 1.57 -2.46
N LYS A 67 12.26 2.72 -1.78
CA LYS A 67 13.44 3.16 -1.02
C LYS A 67 13.79 2.20 0.11
N VAL A 68 12.79 1.63 0.78
CA VAL A 68 13.03 0.67 1.88
C VAL A 68 13.70 -0.59 1.33
N PHE A 69 13.19 -1.14 0.22
CA PHE A 69 13.79 -2.32 -0.42
C PHE A 69 15.20 -2.03 -0.92
N THR A 70 15.41 -0.90 -1.59
CA THR A 70 16.74 -0.50 -2.06
C THR A 70 17.72 -0.28 -0.90
N LEU A 71 17.27 0.30 0.21
CA LEU A 71 18.07 0.47 1.41
C LEU A 71 18.48 -0.88 2.01
N THR A 72 17.55 -1.83 2.15
CA THR A 72 17.85 -3.18 2.64
C THR A 72 18.89 -3.87 1.75
N LEU A 73 18.76 -3.75 0.43
CA LEU A 73 19.74 -4.28 -0.52
C LEU A 73 21.12 -3.62 -0.38
N ALA A 74 21.17 -2.30 -0.18
CA ALA A 74 22.42 -1.58 0.01
C ALA A 74 23.11 -1.97 1.32
N LEU A 75 22.37 -2.01 2.43
CA LEU A 75 22.86 -2.47 3.73
C LEU A 75 23.39 -3.90 3.66
N GLY A 76 22.68 -4.81 2.99
CA GLY A 76 23.16 -6.18 2.80
C GLY A 76 24.45 -6.29 1.97
N LYS A 77 24.77 -5.27 1.15
CA LYS A 77 25.96 -5.25 0.30
C LYS A 77 27.18 -4.56 0.94
N VAL A 78 26.97 -3.43 1.60
CA VAL A 78 28.08 -2.59 2.10
C VAL A 78 28.05 -2.37 3.62
N GLY A 79 27.04 -2.90 4.32
CA GLY A 79 26.91 -2.77 5.78
C GLY A 79 26.90 -1.31 6.22
N ASP A 80 27.54 -1.04 7.36
CA ASP A 80 27.57 0.29 7.97
C ASP A 80 28.37 1.33 7.17
N ALA A 81 29.19 0.90 6.20
CA ALA A 81 29.87 1.82 5.28
C ALA A 81 28.89 2.62 4.41
N LEU A 82 27.62 2.20 4.34
CA LEU A 82 26.56 2.97 3.69
C LEU A 82 26.38 4.37 4.28
N TRP A 83 26.78 4.57 5.55
CA TRP A 83 26.52 5.79 6.32
C TRP A 83 27.70 6.76 6.39
N GLN A 84 28.80 6.47 5.70
CA GLN A 84 29.96 7.35 5.57
C GLN A 84 29.76 8.30 4.38
#